data_AF-A0A168JGG5-F1
#
_entry.id   AF-A0A168JGG5-F1
#
_cell.length_a   1.000
_cell.length_b   1.000
_cell.length_c   1.000
_cell.angle_alpha   90.00
_cell.angle_beta   90.00
_cell.angle_gamma   90.00
#
_symmetry.space_group_name_H-M   'P 1'
#
loop_
_entity.id
_entity.type
_entity.pdbx_description
1 polymer ?
#
loop_
_entity_poly.entity_id
_entity_poly.type
_entity_poly.pdbx_seq_one_letter_code
_entity_poly.pdbx_strand_id
1 'polypeptide(L)'
;MFVDHTQPPFIDITLPPAIVLPAFTLISLYVVVGAIDFFLLRNERHVASIMTPKQLRIGMAVVHILIPMVFITSYPPANVLLAATPWFLASYSAHMPTEELTLQRYVYTIFKITIDDDEHQPISNTKVRVKGAAKMALGVFKIAFMHLMIDPLLPRHPDYALEYPWYSTASMMYTVLFGIKAYCMLGIVDVFMGLEQLLFAWNMVTVFNSPIIAYSPRDFWSRRWNRVVRNLLHAQVFRPKKADTVDKGKVIPDLSTQVALKEKKEEEEAPKKKRGPKKTVQKTITTTTTTTTTTTTKRMTRAAARAAAKAEVMEQEIRTQAEINAEESSATDTEEEEDEKEHDVMVAHDGSTQQQQLPKKSFWTTRQGRGLLAFIISGIFHELIIMSACRHVTLENLIFFSLQGVAVMLEVQLRQGKLKQEPTGIVRVGCVALQLVFMSLTGRLFTGPFLRYQFFPENLVV
;
A
#
# COMPACT_ATOMS: atom_id res chain seq x y z
N MET A 1 0.53 -44.07 -7.66
CA MET A 1 0.73 -43.35 -6.37
C MET A 1 -0.12 -42.09 -6.47
N PHE A 2 -1.27 -42.06 -5.80
CA PHE A 2 -2.09 -40.84 -5.75
C PHE A 2 -1.32 -39.82 -4.93
N VAL A 3 -0.96 -38.68 -5.54
CA VAL A 3 -0.33 -37.58 -4.81
C VAL A 3 -1.46 -36.78 -4.20
N ASP A 4 -1.52 -36.76 -2.87
CA ASP A 4 -2.45 -35.89 -2.16
C ASP A 4 -1.97 -34.44 -2.29
N HIS A 5 -2.59 -33.69 -3.19
CA HIS A 5 -2.29 -32.29 -3.44
C HIS A 5 -2.85 -31.35 -2.36
N THR A 6 -3.65 -31.88 -1.44
CA THR A 6 -4.21 -31.10 -0.33
C THR A 6 -3.19 -30.87 0.76
N GLN A 7 -2.16 -31.70 0.95
CA GLN A 7 -1.15 -31.50 2.01
C GLN A 7 -0.25 -30.27 1.74
N PRO A 8 0.32 -29.64 2.79
CA PRO A 8 1.33 -28.60 2.62
C PRO A 8 2.55 -29.13 1.84
N PRO A 9 3.10 -28.37 0.89
CA PRO A 9 4.20 -28.83 0.04
C PRO A 9 5.57 -28.84 0.74
N PHE A 10 5.68 -28.28 1.96
CA PHE A 10 6.95 -28.16 2.68
C PHE A 10 6.86 -28.77 4.07
N ILE A 11 6.39 -27.99 5.06
CA ILE A 11 6.24 -28.42 6.45
C ILE A 11 4.79 -28.24 6.88
N ASP A 12 4.39 -28.98 7.91
CA ASP A 12 3.12 -28.79 8.60
C ASP A 12 3.37 -28.97 10.10
N ILE A 13 3.49 -27.85 10.82
CA ILE A 13 3.71 -27.87 12.27
C ILE A 13 2.49 -27.27 12.95
N THR A 14 1.73 -28.10 13.66
CA THR A 14 0.59 -27.66 14.48
C THR A 14 1.07 -26.91 15.72
N LEU A 15 0.50 -25.74 15.94
CA LEU A 15 0.73 -24.92 17.12
C LEU A 15 -0.22 -25.30 18.26
N PRO A 16 0.15 -25.04 19.53
CA PRO A 16 -0.78 -25.19 20.64
C PRO A 16 -2.07 -24.39 20.42
N PRO A 17 -3.20 -24.82 21.02
CA PRO A 17 -4.45 -24.08 20.92
C PRO A 17 -4.28 -22.66 21.47
N ALA A 18 -4.90 -21.68 20.81
CA ALA A 18 -4.92 -20.30 21.27
C ALA A 18 -6.00 -20.10 22.34
N ILE A 19 -5.80 -19.09 23.19
CA ILE A 19 -6.80 -18.62 24.15
C ILE A 19 -7.80 -17.76 23.39
N VAL A 20 -9.07 -18.17 23.40
CA VAL A 20 -10.14 -17.43 22.73
C VAL A 20 -10.68 -16.34 23.65
N LEU A 21 -10.63 -15.09 23.19
CA LEU A 21 -11.16 -13.93 23.88
C LEU A 21 -12.34 -13.33 23.10
N PRO A 22 -13.31 -12.70 23.77
CA PRO A 22 -14.28 -11.84 23.09
C PRO A 22 -13.56 -10.75 22.29
N ALA A 23 -14.07 -10.42 21.10
CA ALA A 23 -13.41 -9.45 20.21
C ALA A 23 -13.14 -8.10 20.88
N PHE A 24 -14.09 -7.61 21.67
CA PHE A 24 -13.93 -6.37 22.43
C PHE A 24 -12.79 -6.45 23.47
N THR A 25 -12.63 -7.59 24.12
CA THR A 25 -11.54 -7.82 25.09
C THR A 25 -10.18 -7.82 24.40
N LEU A 26 -10.05 -8.49 23.25
CA LEU A 26 -8.79 -8.52 22.50
C LEU A 26 -8.44 -7.13 21.94
N ILE A 27 -9.43 -6.39 21.42
CA ILE A 27 -9.24 -5.01 20.97
C ILE A 27 -8.80 -4.12 22.15
N SER A 28 -9.42 -4.28 23.32
CA SER A 28 -9.04 -3.54 24.53
C SER A 28 -7.60 -3.86 24.95
N LEU A 29 -7.18 -5.12 24.85
CA LEU A 29 -5.80 -5.52 25.10
C LEU A 29 -4.82 -4.80 24.15
N TYR A 30 -5.12 -4.73 22.85
CA TYR A 30 -4.28 -3.99 21.90
C TYR A 30 -4.22 -2.49 22.19
N VAL A 31 -5.32 -1.88 22.62
CA VAL A 31 -5.34 -0.47 23.04
C VAL A 31 -4.44 -0.26 24.27
N VAL A 32 -4.51 -1.16 25.25
CA VAL A 32 -3.65 -1.11 26.46
C VAL A 32 -2.19 -1.27 26.08
N VAL A 33 -1.86 -2.21 25.19
CA VAL A 33 -0.49 -2.43 24.70
C VAL A 33 0.04 -1.21 23.97
N GLY A 34 -0.77 -0.58 23.10
CA GLY A 34 -0.40 0.68 22.44
C GLY A 34 -0.21 1.84 23.42
N ALA A 35 -1.00 1.89 24.50
CA ALA A 35 -0.79 2.88 25.56
C ALA A 35 0.53 2.63 26.32
N ILE A 36 0.85 1.37 26.64
CA ILE A 36 2.12 0.98 27.24
C ILE A 36 3.28 1.38 26.33
N ASP A 37 3.19 1.08 25.04
CA ASP A 37 4.18 1.48 24.04
C ASP A 37 4.44 2.99 24.05
N PHE A 38 3.38 3.79 24.07
CA PHE A 38 3.48 5.24 24.16
C PHE A 38 4.25 5.67 25.42
N PHE A 39 3.93 5.11 26.59
CA PHE A 39 4.62 5.44 27.83
C PHE A 39 6.08 4.99 27.85
N LEU A 40 6.39 3.82 27.30
CA LEU A 40 7.76 3.31 27.18
C LEU A 40 8.60 4.20 26.27
N LEU A 41 8.07 4.58 25.10
CA LEU A 41 8.77 5.45 24.15
C LEU A 41 8.93 6.87 24.69
N ARG A 42 7.90 7.43 25.35
CA ARG A 42 7.97 8.77 25.93
C ARG A 42 9.01 8.86 27.05
N ASN A 43 9.19 7.79 27.80
CA ASN A 43 10.16 7.70 28.89
C ASN A 43 11.44 6.95 28.48
N GLU A 44 11.74 6.85 27.18
CA GLU A 44 12.87 6.06 26.66
C GLU A 44 14.20 6.44 27.33
N ARG A 45 14.42 7.73 27.61
CA ARG A 45 15.65 8.19 28.32
C ARG A 45 15.80 7.60 29.72
N HIS A 46 14.69 7.35 30.42
CA HIS A 46 14.72 6.75 31.76
C HIS A 46 14.91 5.24 31.64
N VAL A 47 14.24 4.60 30.68
CA VAL A 47 14.37 3.15 30.39
C VAL A 47 15.76 2.80 29.84
N ALA A 48 16.44 3.76 29.20
CA ALA A 48 17.80 3.62 28.68
C ALA A 48 18.83 3.24 29.76
N SER A 49 18.53 3.53 31.03
CA SER A 49 19.36 3.10 32.17
C SER A 49 19.34 1.57 32.40
N ILE A 50 18.28 0.88 31.95
CA ILE A 50 18.07 -0.57 32.12
C ILE A 50 18.34 -1.32 30.82
N MET A 51 17.90 -0.78 29.68
CA MET A 51 18.00 -1.43 28.38
C MET A 51 18.21 -0.40 27.26
N THR A 52 18.97 -0.77 26.23
CA THR A 52 19.22 0.15 25.11
C THR A 52 17.93 0.47 24.32
N PRO A 53 17.84 1.65 23.68
CA PRO A 53 16.79 2.01 22.73
C PRO A 53 16.41 0.91 21.74
N LYS A 54 17.41 0.18 21.24
CA LYS A 54 17.24 -0.93 20.30
C LYS A 54 16.61 -2.15 20.98
N GLN A 55 17.08 -2.53 22.17
CA GLN A 55 16.52 -3.65 22.94
C GLN A 55 15.08 -3.38 23.35
N LEU A 56 14.75 -2.14 23.75
CA LEU A 56 13.37 -1.75 24.08
C LEU A 56 12.43 -1.98 22.89
N ARG A 57 12.78 -1.47 21.71
CA ARG A 57 11.98 -1.64 20.49
C ARG A 57 11.86 -3.11 20.06
N ILE A 58 12.93 -3.90 20.20
CA ILE A 58 12.88 -5.35 19.96
C ILE A 58 11.92 -6.02 20.95
N GLY A 59 12.00 -5.66 22.23
CA GLY A 59 11.09 -6.19 23.27
C GLY A 59 9.62 -5.86 22.99
N MET A 60 9.34 -4.60 22.63
CA MET A 60 8.00 -4.17 22.19
C MET A 60 7.55 -4.99 20.98
N ALA A 61 8.38 -5.12 19.95
CA ALA A 61 8.06 -5.92 18.77
C ALA A 61 7.73 -7.36 19.15
N VAL A 62 8.55 -8.02 19.99
CA VAL A 62 8.32 -9.39 20.49
C VAL A 62 6.95 -9.50 21.17
N VAL A 63 6.56 -8.55 22.02
CA VAL A 63 5.23 -8.54 22.64
C VAL A 63 4.13 -8.50 21.56
N HIS A 64 4.28 -7.67 20.54
CA HIS A 64 3.33 -7.59 19.43
C HIS A 64 3.29 -8.86 18.57
N ILE A 65 4.38 -9.64 18.49
CA ILE A 65 4.40 -10.98 17.88
C ILE A 65 3.58 -11.95 18.73
N LEU A 66 3.84 -11.96 20.05
CA LEU A 66 3.33 -12.99 20.95
C LEU A 66 1.83 -12.88 21.21
N ILE A 67 1.27 -11.68 21.30
CA ILE A 67 -0.15 -11.51 21.59
C ILE A 67 -1.06 -12.25 20.57
N PRO A 68 -0.97 -12.03 19.25
CA PRO A 68 -1.78 -12.77 18.28
C PRO A 68 -1.44 -14.26 18.23
N MET A 69 -0.22 -14.66 18.63
CA MET A 69 0.16 -16.06 18.72
C MET A 69 -0.53 -16.80 19.88
N VAL A 70 -0.89 -16.08 20.94
CA VAL A 70 -1.53 -16.63 22.15
C VAL A 70 -3.04 -16.40 22.14
N PHE A 71 -3.49 -15.24 21.68
CA PHE A 71 -4.88 -14.80 21.78
C PHE A 71 -5.53 -14.62 20.41
N ILE A 72 -6.72 -15.19 20.25
CA ILE A 72 -7.56 -15.02 19.07
C ILE A 72 -8.99 -14.67 19.49
N THR A 73 -9.81 -14.24 18.54
CA THR A 73 -11.26 -14.08 18.76
C THR A 73 -12.02 -15.31 18.30
N SER A 74 -13.26 -15.45 18.80
CA SER A 74 -14.23 -16.44 18.32
C SER A 74 -14.78 -16.12 16.92
N TYR A 75 -14.32 -15.05 16.26
CA TYR A 75 -14.72 -14.66 14.91
C TYR A 75 -13.52 -14.79 13.94
N PRO A 76 -13.32 -15.98 13.34
CA PRO A 76 -12.15 -16.28 12.50
C PRO A 76 -11.85 -15.24 11.41
N PRO A 77 -12.85 -14.67 10.69
CA PRO A 77 -12.57 -13.69 9.64
C PRO A 77 -11.84 -12.43 10.13
N ALA A 78 -12.08 -12.01 11.39
CA ALA A 78 -11.38 -10.85 11.95
C ALA A 78 -9.97 -11.18 12.45
N ASN A 79 -9.65 -12.44 12.73
CA ASN A 79 -8.37 -12.81 13.33
C ASN A 79 -7.17 -12.45 12.45
N VAL A 80 -7.30 -12.41 11.12
CA VAL A 80 -6.22 -11.92 10.24
C VAL A 80 -5.99 -10.41 10.40
N LEU A 81 -7.06 -9.61 10.43
CA LEU A 81 -6.95 -8.16 10.62
C LEU A 81 -6.42 -7.83 12.02
N LEU A 82 -6.93 -8.53 13.02
CA LEU A 82 -6.51 -8.38 14.41
C LEU A 82 -5.07 -8.84 14.61
N ALA A 83 -4.65 -9.94 13.98
CA ALA A 83 -3.26 -10.38 14.02
C ALA A 83 -2.31 -9.43 13.29
N ALA A 84 -2.74 -8.80 12.19
CA ALA A 84 -1.94 -7.81 11.46
C ALA A 84 -1.75 -6.49 12.23
N THR A 85 -2.71 -6.08 13.05
CA THR A 85 -2.74 -4.76 13.70
C THR A 85 -1.52 -4.53 14.62
N PRO A 86 -1.14 -5.45 15.53
CA PRO A 86 0.06 -5.32 16.35
C PRO A 86 1.35 -5.16 15.53
N TRP A 87 1.45 -5.80 14.37
CA TRP A 87 2.63 -5.69 13.51
C TRP A 87 2.81 -4.31 12.91
N PHE A 88 1.70 -3.71 12.47
CA PHE A 88 1.71 -2.32 12.03
C PHE A 88 2.18 -1.42 13.17
N LEU A 89 1.64 -1.59 14.37
CA LEU A 89 2.02 -0.79 15.52
C LEU A 89 3.51 -0.90 15.87
N ALA A 90 4.02 -2.14 15.97
CA ALA A 90 5.44 -2.43 16.22
C ALA A 90 6.37 -1.85 15.14
N SER A 91 5.94 -1.93 13.88
CA SER A 91 6.67 -1.38 12.73
C SER A 91 6.83 0.15 12.80
N TYR A 92 5.84 0.85 13.35
CA TYR A 92 5.90 2.29 13.58
C TYR A 92 6.73 2.65 14.80
N SER A 93 6.51 1.97 15.93
CA SER A 93 7.26 2.25 17.17
C SER A 93 8.76 1.99 17.01
N ALA A 94 9.15 1.05 16.14
CA ALA A 94 10.55 0.75 15.84
C ALA A 94 11.36 1.94 15.30
N HIS A 95 10.73 2.94 14.68
CA HIS A 95 11.42 4.05 14.04
C HIS A 95 10.93 5.43 14.48
N MET A 96 10.20 5.46 15.60
CA MET A 96 9.57 6.67 16.10
C MET A 96 10.61 7.54 16.83
N PRO A 97 10.73 8.84 16.48
CA PRO A 97 11.54 9.78 17.23
C PRO A 97 10.88 10.08 18.58
N THR A 98 11.65 9.97 19.66
CA THR A 98 11.14 10.02 21.05
C THR A 98 11.39 11.35 21.76
N GLU A 99 12.26 12.20 21.21
CA GLU A 99 12.71 13.45 21.85
C GLU A 99 11.59 14.48 22.03
N GLU A 100 10.51 14.38 21.24
CA GLU A 100 9.34 15.26 21.28
C GLU A 100 8.03 14.46 21.13
N LEU A 101 7.94 13.29 21.77
CA LEU A 101 6.78 12.42 21.61
C LEU A 101 5.58 12.95 22.41
N THR A 102 4.60 13.53 21.69
CA THR A 102 3.28 13.86 22.22
C THR A 102 2.26 12.78 21.84
N LEU A 103 1.15 12.69 22.58
CA LEU A 103 0.06 11.76 22.25
C LEU A 103 -0.50 12.04 20.85
N GLN A 104 -0.65 13.32 20.50
CA GLN A 104 -1.11 13.73 19.17
C GLN A 104 -0.14 13.27 18.07
N ARG A 105 1.18 13.42 18.27
CA ARG A 105 2.20 12.97 17.31
C ARG A 105 2.24 11.45 17.19
N TYR A 106 2.05 10.73 18.30
CA TYR A 106 1.96 9.27 18.32
C TYR A 106 0.77 8.79 17.47
N VAL A 107 -0.44 9.31 17.76
CA VAL A 107 -1.66 8.97 17.03
C VAL A 107 -1.56 9.38 15.56
N TYR A 108 -1.08 10.61 15.28
CA TYR A 108 -0.89 11.08 13.90
C TYR A 108 0.05 10.18 13.10
N THR A 109 1.14 9.69 13.71
CA THR A 109 2.10 8.82 13.02
C THR A 109 1.49 7.49 12.62
N ILE A 110 0.56 6.95 13.42
CA ILE A 110 -0.19 5.72 13.08
C ILE A 110 -1.05 5.96 11.84
N PHE A 111 -1.75 7.09 11.76
CA PHE A 111 -2.60 7.42 10.62
C PHE A 111 -1.81 7.91 9.39
N LYS A 112 -0.63 8.49 9.57
CA LYS A 112 0.17 9.11 8.49
C LYS A 112 0.35 8.19 7.29
N ILE A 113 0.53 6.89 7.49
CA ILE A 113 0.74 5.97 6.37
C ILE A 113 -0.50 5.79 5.47
N THR A 114 -1.67 5.97 6.07
CA THR A 114 -2.95 5.84 5.39
C THR A 114 -3.36 7.14 4.73
N ILE A 115 -2.66 8.23 5.04
CA ILE A 115 -2.81 9.55 4.45
C ILE A 115 -1.81 9.67 3.29
N ASP A 116 -2.30 10.17 2.17
CA ASP A 116 -1.53 10.41 0.96
C ASP A 116 -1.02 11.86 0.98
N ASP A 117 0.26 12.00 1.30
CA ASP A 117 0.98 13.28 1.43
C ASP A 117 1.39 13.90 0.07
N ASP A 118 0.91 13.36 -1.06
CA ASP A 118 1.25 13.83 -2.42
C ASP A 118 0.91 15.32 -2.63
N GLU A 119 1.81 16.05 -3.28
CA GLU A 119 1.70 17.49 -3.58
C GLU A 119 0.50 17.81 -4.47
N HIS A 120 -0.03 16.82 -5.20
CA HIS A 120 -1.24 16.90 -6.02
C HIS A 120 -2.55 16.79 -5.22
N GLN A 121 -2.50 17.01 -3.90
CA GLN A 121 -3.67 16.96 -3.03
C GLN A 121 -4.83 17.80 -3.59
N PRO A 122 -6.08 17.30 -3.54
CA PRO A 122 -7.22 18.10 -3.95
C PRO A 122 -7.29 19.34 -3.06
N ILE A 123 -7.05 20.52 -3.63
CA ILE A 123 -7.00 21.80 -2.91
C ILE A 123 -8.30 22.08 -2.11
N SER A 124 -9.40 21.40 -2.44
CA SER A 124 -10.71 21.57 -1.79
C SER A 124 -11.08 20.36 -0.92
N ASN A 125 -11.36 20.63 0.36
CA ASN A 125 -11.93 19.65 1.31
C ASN A 125 -13.18 18.95 0.75
N THR A 126 -14.01 19.64 -0.04
CA THR A 126 -15.18 19.03 -0.69
C THR A 126 -14.78 17.92 -1.65
N LYS A 127 -13.73 18.13 -2.46
CA LYS A 127 -13.22 17.11 -3.40
C LYS A 127 -12.66 15.91 -2.63
N VAL A 128 -11.93 16.14 -1.53
CA VAL A 128 -11.40 15.07 -0.68
C VAL A 128 -12.54 14.23 -0.10
N ARG A 129 -13.58 14.87 0.44
CA ARG A 129 -14.76 14.20 1.00
C ARG A 129 -15.53 13.39 -0.05
N VAL A 130 -15.71 13.93 -1.26
CA VAL A 130 -16.35 13.21 -2.38
C VAL A 130 -15.54 11.98 -2.79
N LYS A 131 -14.20 12.08 -2.84
CA LYS A 131 -13.33 10.90 -3.06
C LYS A 131 -13.50 9.86 -1.95
N GLY A 132 -13.68 10.29 -0.69
CA GLY A 132 -14.01 9.42 0.44
C GLY A 132 -15.30 8.64 0.22
N ALA A 133 -16.39 9.34 -0.16
CA ALA A 133 -17.67 8.70 -0.48
C ALA A 133 -17.55 7.71 -1.66
N ALA A 134 -16.78 8.05 -2.70
CA ALA A 134 -16.52 7.15 -3.82
C ALA A 134 -15.74 5.89 -3.39
N LYS A 135 -14.77 6.03 -2.48
CA LYS A 135 -14.01 4.92 -1.89
C LYS A 135 -14.91 3.99 -1.08
N MET A 136 -15.82 4.55 -0.27
CA MET A 136 -16.83 3.76 0.44
C MET A 136 -17.72 2.98 -0.51
N ALA A 137 -18.22 3.63 -1.56
CA ALA A 137 -19.07 3.00 -2.57
C ALA A 137 -18.33 1.86 -3.29
N LEU A 138 -17.04 2.04 -3.61
CA LEU A 138 -16.20 1.00 -4.19
C LEU A 138 -16.03 -0.18 -3.21
N GLY A 139 -15.82 0.07 -1.93
CA GLY A 139 -15.72 -0.97 -0.91
C GLY A 139 -17.00 -1.80 -0.78
N VAL A 140 -18.16 -1.13 -0.73
CA VAL A 140 -19.47 -1.80 -0.74
C VAL A 140 -19.67 -2.61 -2.02
N PHE A 141 -19.32 -2.05 -3.18
CA PHE A 141 -19.40 -2.75 -4.46
C PHE A 141 -18.53 -4.01 -4.47
N LYS A 142 -17.30 -3.94 -3.99
CA LYS A 142 -16.40 -5.10 -3.89
C LYS A 142 -17.01 -6.21 -3.04
N ILE A 143 -17.53 -5.89 -1.86
CA ILE A 143 -18.16 -6.87 -0.96
C ILE A 143 -19.41 -7.48 -1.62
N ALA A 144 -20.26 -6.66 -2.24
CA ALA A 144 -21.44 -7.15 -2.95
C ALA A 144 -21.06 -8.05 -4.14
N PHE A 145 -20.07 -7.65 -4.94
CA PHE A 145 -19.57 -8.43 -6.07
C PHE A 145 -18.99 -9.78 -5.61
N MET A 146 -18.25 -9.79 -4.49
CA MET A 146 -17.75 -11.03 -3.89
C MET A 146 -18.87 -12.02 -3.62
N HIS A 147 -19.90 -11.61 -2.88
CA HIS A 147 -21.00 -12.48 -2.49
C HIS A 147 -21.93 -12.88 -3.64
N LEU A 148 -22.18 -11.96 -4.58
CA LEU A 148 -23.13 -12.19 -5.67
C LEU A 148 -22.51 -12.91 -6.88
N MET A 149 -21.21 -12.73 -7.13
CA MET A 149 -20.56 -13.20 -8.36
C MET A 149 -19.41 -14.16 -8.12
N ILE A 150 -18.64 -14.02 -7.04
CA ILE A 150 -17.43 -14.83 -6.81
C ILE A 150 -17.73 -16.05 -5.94
N ASP A 151 -18.41 -15.87 -4.80
CA ASP A 151 -18.76 -16.97 -3.90
C ASP A 151 -19.52 -18.12 -4.59
N PRO A 152 -20.48 -17.87 -5.52
CA PRO A 152 -21.17 -18.96 -6.23
C PRO A 152 -20.27 -19.80 -7.16
N LEU A 153 -19.09 -19.28 -7.55
CA LEU A 153 -18.14 -19.97 -8.42
C LEU A 153 -17.10 -20.77 -7.63
N LEU A 154 -17.06 -20.61 -6.31
CA LEU A 154 -16.11 -21.28 -5.43
C LEU A 154 -16.72 -22.59 -4.88
N PRO A 155 -15.89 -23.59 -4.59
CA PRO A 155 -16.36 -24.83 -3.97
C PRO A 155 -16.89 -24.53 -2.56
N ARG A 156 -17.90 -25.29 -2.12
CA ARG A 156 -18.45 -25.18 -0.76
C ARG A 156 -17.37 -25.42 0.30
N HIS A 157 -16.56 -26.45 0.09
CA HIS A 157 -15.37 -26.73 0.89
C HIS A 157 -14.13 -26.18 0.18
N PRO A 158 -13.47 -25.14 0.73
CA PRO A 158 -12.36 -24.45 0.05
C PRO A 158 -11.15 -25.35 -0.27
N ASP A 159 -10.93 -26.39 0.52
CA ASP A 159 -9.87 -27.38 0.38
C ASP A 159 -9.97 -28.21 -0.92
N TYR A 160 -11.17 -28.37 -1.49
CA TYR A 160 -11.34 -29.03 -2.80
C TYR A 160 -10.60 -28.34 -3.94
N ALA A 161 -10.36 -27.04 -3.83
CA ALA A 161 -9.53 -26.34 -4.82
C ALA A 161 -8.07 -26.83 -4.82
N LEU A 162 -7.61 -27.44 -3.71
CA LEU A 162 -6.28 -27.99 -3.55
C LEU A 162 -6.16 -29.43 -4.04
N GLU A 163 -7.25 -30.16 -4.27
CA GLU A 163 -7.18 -31.55 -4.78
C GLU A 163 -6.59 -31.63 -6.19
N TYR A 164 -6.72 -30.56 -6.96
CA TYR A 164 -6.19 -30.51 -8.31
C TYR A 164 -4.65 -30.42 -8.32
N PRO A 165 -3.97 -31.03 -9.30
CA PRO A 165 -2.53 -30.84 -9.48
C PRO A 165 -2.18 -29.36 -9.62
N TRP A 166 -1.04 -28.97 -9.05
CA TRP A 166 -0.62 -27.57 -8.93
C TRP A 166 -0.74 -26.77 -10.24
N TYR A 167 -0.26 -27.34 -11.34
CA TYR A 167 -0.19 -26.73 -12.67
C TYR A 167 -1.44 -26.94 -13.54
N SER A 168 -2.48 -27.59 -13.00
CA SER A 168 -3.71 -27.81 -13.75
C SER A 168 -4.48 -26.49 -13.95
N THR A 169 -5.23 -26.41 -15.05
CA THR A 169 -6.09 -25.24 -15.33
C THR A 169 -7.11 -24.99 -14.23
N ALA A 170 -7.64 -26.05 -13.61
CA ALA A 170 -8.58 -25.93 -12.48
C ALA A 170 -7.93 -25.30 -11.25
N SER A 171 -6.72 -25.75 -10.86
CA SER A 171 -5.95 -25.17 -9.75
C SER A 171 -5.65 -23.68 -9.99
N MET A 172 -5.21 -23.32 -11.20
CA MET A 172 -4.96 -21.92 -11.57
C MET A 172 -6.24 -21.08 -11.52
N MET A 173 -7.36 -21.60 -12.04
CA MET A 173 -8.66 -20.93 -12.01
C MET A 173 -9.12 -20.65 -10.58
N TYR A 174 -9.09 -21.66 -9.70
CA TYR A 174 -9.46 -21.45 -8.30
C TYR A 174 -8.52 -20.49 -7.58
N THR A 175 -7.22 -20.56 -7.84
CA THR A 175 -6.25 -19.60 -7.29
C THR A 175 -6.61 -18.16 -7.69
N VAL A 176 -7.00 -17.93 -8.94
CA VAL A 176 -7.47 -16.61 -9.41
C VAL A 176 -8.77 -16.21 -8.72
N LEU A 177 -9.77 -17.10 -8.64
CA LEU A 177 -11.05 -16.81 -8.00
C LEU A 177 -10.89 -16.47 -6.51
N PHE A 178 -10.07 -17.24 -5.77
CA PHE A 178 -9.75 -16.94 -4.38
C PHE A 178 -8.94 -15.65 -4.23
N GLY A 179 -8.04 -15.36 -5.17
CA GLY A 179 -7.35 -14.06 -5.21
C GLY A 179 -8.31 -12.88 -5.41
N ILE A 180 -9.30 -13.02 -6.30
CA ILE A 180 -10.35 -12.01 -6.50
C ILE A 180 -11.22 -11.90 -5.24
N LYS A 181 -11.59 -13.02 -4.61
CA LYS A 181 -12.31 -13.03 -3.33
C LYS A 181 -11.54 -12.25 -2.25
N ALA A 182 -10.24 -12.53 -2.08
CA ALA A 182 -9.40 -11.83 -1.11
C ALA A 182 -9.31 -10.32 -1.41
N TYR A 183 -9.13 -9.95 -2.69
CA TYR A 183 -9.14 -8.55 -3.12
C TYR A 183 -10.47 -7.85 -2.81
N CYS A 184 -11.60 -8.53 -3.03
CA CYS A 184 -12.92 -7.97 -2.77
C CYS A 184 -13.25 -7.89 -1.27
N MET A 185 -12.80 -8.87 -0.48
CA MET A 185 -12.93 -8.87 0.97
C MET A 185 -12.27 -7.66 1.61
N LEU A 186 -11.13 -7.22 1.06
CA LEU A 186 -10.45 -5.98 1.49
C LEU A 186 -11.21 -4.70 1.13
N GLY A 187 -12.37 -4.79 0.47
CA GLY A 187 -13.32 -3.70 0.32
C GLY A 187 -13.80 -3.13 1.66
N ILE A 188 -13.75 -3.90 2.75
CA ILE A 188 -14.03 -3.39 4.09
C ILE A 188 -13.07 -2.26 4.51
N VAL A 189 -11.80 -2.35 4.11
CA VAL A 189 -10.79 -1.32 4.38
C VAL A 189 -11.12 -0.04 3.60
N ASP A 190 -11.56 -0.18 2.35
CA ASP A 190 -12.01 0.96 1.53
C ASP A 190 -13.22 1.68 2.15
N VAL A 191 -14.14 0.94 2.79
CA VAL A 191 -15.27 1.53 3.52
C VAL A 191 -14.80 2.36 4.71
N PHE A 192 -13.94 1.82 5.57
CA PHE A 192 -13.45 2.56 6.75
C PHE A 192 -12.57 3.76 6.37
N MET A 193 -11.60 3.57 5.47
CA MET A 193 -10.77 4.68 5.00
C MET A 193 -11.59 5.74 4.26
N GLY A 194 -12.61 5.33 3.51
CA GLY A 194 -13.52 6.24 2.83
C GLY A 194 -14.37 7.07 3.81
N LEU A 195 -14.81 6.45 4.91
CA LEU A 195 -15.53 7.12 5.99
C LEU A 195 -14.64 8.15 6.71
N GLU A 196 -13.40 7.78 7.05
CA GLU A 196 -12.43 8.69 7.66
C GLU A 196 -12.15 9.90 6.73
N GLN A 197 -11.93 9.63 5.45
CA GLN A 197 -11.75 10.67 4.42
C GLN A 197 -12.98 11.58 4.29
N LEU A 198 -14.19 11.02 4.41
CA LEU A 198 -15.44 11.76 4.34
C LEU A 198 -15.66 12.65 5.58
N LEU A 199 -15.29 12.18 6.77
CA LEU A 199 -15.49 12.89 8.04
C LEU A 199 -14.41 13.96 8.29
N PHE A 200 -13.14 13.59 8.15
CA PHE A 200 -12.00 14.41 8.54
C PHE A 200 -11.36 15.18 7.37
N ALA A 201 -11.77 14.90 6.12
CA ALA A 201 -11.15 15.45 4.93
C ALA A 201 -9.63 15.14 4.84
N TRP A 202 -9.20 14.02 5.40
CA TRP A 202 -7.86 13.47 5.17
C TRP A 202 -7.83 12.76 3.82
N ASN A 203 -6.86 13.09 2.98
CA ASN A 203 -6.71 12.44 1.68
C ASN A 203 -6.14 11.04 1.88
N MET A 204 -6.98 10.01 1.93
CA MET A 204 -6.53 8.66 2.26
C MET A 204 -5.98 7.94 1.02
N VAL A 205 -4.87 7.22 1.20
CA VAL A 205 -4.20 6.42 0.17
C VAL A 205 -5.20 5.49 -0.52
N THR A 206 -5.09 5.40 -1.84
CA THR A 206 -5.76 4.35 -2.60
C THR A 206 -5.02 3.04 -2.38
N VAL A 207 -5.55 2.17 -1.52
CA VAL A 207 -4.89 0.91 -1.11
C VAL A 207 -4.58 0.02 -2.31
N PHE A 208 -5.52 -0.08 -3.26
CA PHE A 208 -5.37 -0.85 -4.49
C PHE A 208 -5.64 -0.01 -5.73
N ASN A 209 -4.67 0.06 -6.63
CA ASN A 209 -4.77 0.80 -7.90
C ASN A 209 -4.83 -0.17 -9.09
N SER A 210 -6.03 -0.71 -9.35
CA SER A 210 -6.30 -1.63 -10.47
C SER A 210 -5.24 -2.73 -10.62
N PRO A 211 -5.01 -3.58 -9.60
CA PRO A 211 -3.90 -4.54 -9.58
C PRO A 211 -4.00 -5.63 -10.65
N ILE A 212 -5.20 -5.96 -11.12
CA ILE A 212 -5.44 -7.02 -12.12
C ILE A 212 -4.82 -6.69 -13.48
N ILE A 213 -4.66 -5.39 -13.79
CA ILE A 213 -4.06 -4.93 -15.06
C ILE A 213 -2.55 -4.66 -14.95
N ALA A 214 -1.90 -5.13 -13.88
CA ALA A 214 -0.46 -5.07 -13.76
C ALA A 214 0.19 -5.87 -14.89
N TYR A 215 1.17 -5.28 -15.57
CA TYR A 215 1.89 -5.94 -16.66
C TYR A 215 3.17 -6.64 -16.21
N SER A 216 3.54 -6.56 -14.92
CA SER A 216 4.73 -7.21 -14.38
C SER A 216 4.67 -7.32 -12.84
N PRO A 217 5.56 -8.13 -12.22
CA PRO A 217 5.66 -8.22 -10.76
C PRO A 217 5.99 -6.87 -10.11
N ARG A 218 6.92 -6.08 -10.66
CA ARG A 218 7.26 -4.74 -10.13
C ARG A 218 6.07 -3.80 -10.21
N ASP A 219 5.33 -3.78 -11.33
CA ASP A 219 4.16 -2.91 -11.46
C ASP A 219 3.05 -3.31 -10.46
N PHE A 220 2.85 -4.61 -10.25
CA PHE A 220 1.90 -5.12 -9.27
C PHE A 220 2.27 -4.68 -7.85
N TRP A 221 3.46 -5.04 -7.36
CA TRP A 221 3.85 -4.86 -5.95
C TRP A 221 4.26 -3.42 -5.59
N SER A 222 4.92 -2.69 -6.51
CA SER A 222 5.41 -1.34 -6.20
C SER A 222 4.36 -0.27 -6.42
N ARG A 223 3.43 -0.46 -7.38
CA ARG A 223 2.52 0.62 -7.81
C ARG A 223 1.04 0.35 -7.52
N ARG A 224 0.60 -0.91 -7.50
CA ARG A 224 -0.83 -1.23 -7.58
C ARG A 224 -1.41 -1.97 -6.39
N TRP A 225 -0.65 -2.84 -5.75
CA TRP A 225 -1.12 -3.69 -4.67
C TRP A 225 -0.71 -3.14 -3.30
N ASN A 226 -1.68 -3.00 -2.39
CA ASN A 226 -1.50 -2.62 -0.99
C ASN A 226 -0.47 -1.49 -0.80
N ARG A 227 -0.78 -0.30 -1.35
CA ARG A 227 0.12 0.87 -1.32
C ARG A 227 0.49 1.31 0.10
N VAL A 228 -0.37 1.05 1.10
CA VAL A 228 -0.08 1.31 2.52
C VAL A 228 1.11 0.47 3.00
N VAL A 229 1.06 -0.86 2.79
CA VAL A 229 2.18 -1.75 3.16
C VAL A 229 3.42 -1.45 2.33
N ARG A 230 3.26 -1.15 1.03
CA ARG A 230 4.38 -0.72 0.18
C ARG A 230 5.08 0.50 0.78
N ASN A 231 4.32 1.54 1.16
CA ASN A 231 4.88 2.76 1.73
C ASN A 231 5.62 2.47 3.04
N LEU A 232 5.09 1.56 3.87
CA LEU A 232 5.69 1.16 5.15
C LEU A 232 7.06 0.54 4.92
N LEU A 233 7.09 -0.51 4.11
CA LEU A 233 8.29 -1.28 3.85
C LEU A 233 9.32 -0.43 3.11
N HIS A 234 8.90 0.43 2.18
CA HIS A 234 9.82 1.35 1.53
C HIS A 234 10.45 2.32 2.53
N ALA A 235 9.65 2.91 3.42
CA ALA A 235 10.18 3.79 4.46
C ALA A 235 11.14 3.06 5.42
N GLN A 236 10.90 1.79 5.74
CA GLN A 236 11.78 1.02 6.64
C GLN A 236 13.05 0.54 5.94
N VAL A 237 12.91 0.03 4.73
CA VAL A 237 13.99 -0.63 3.99
C VAL A 237 14.85 0.37 3.26
N PHE A 238 14.27 1.41 2.63
CA PHE A 238 14.96 2.36 1.74
C PHE A 238 15.29 3.71 2.38
N ARG A 239 14.98 3.91 3.67
CA ARG A 239 15.28 5.17 4.37
C ARG A 239 16.71 5.65 4.05
N PRO A 240 16.88 6.88 3.55
CA PRO A 240 18.20 7.44 3.35
C PRO A 240 18.84 7.63 4.73
N LYS A 241 20.11 7.25 4.87
CA LYS A 241 20.93 7.67 6.02
C LYS A 241 21.23 9.17 5.84
N LYS A 242 20.23 10.04 5.99
CA LYS A 242 20.53 11.46 6.18
C LYS A 242 21.12 11.61 7.58
N ALA A 243 22.34 12.13 7.64
CA ALA A 243 22.92 12.66 8.86
C ALA A 243 21.91 13.57 9.56
N ASP A 244 21.92 13.58 10.89
CA ASP A 244 21.02 14.33 11.77
C ASP A 244 21.07 15.85 11.55
N THR A 245 20.57 16.34 10.41
CA THR A 245 20.23 17.75 10.22
C THR A 245 18.75 17.91 10.52
N VAL A 246 18.53 18.33 11.76
CA VAL A 246 17.30 18.83 12.35
C VAL A 246 16.52 19.67 11.33
N ASP A 247 15.41 19.15 10.82
CA ASP A 247 14.41 19.95 10.12
C ASP A 247 13.60 20.73 11.16
N LYS A 248 14.14 21.90 11.55
CA LYS A 248 13.45 22.87 12.39
C LYS A 248 12.30 23.49 11.58
N GLY A 249 11.08 23.13 11.96
CA GLY A 249 9.95 24.06 11.88
C GLY A 249 9.06 23.96 10.65
N LYS A 250 8.23 22.92 10.60
CA LYS A 250 6.83 23.09 10.18
C LYS A 250 5.96 23.05 11.43
N VAL A 251 5.70 24.23 11.99
CA VAL A 251 4.73 24.43 13.05
C VAL A 251 3.36 24.03 12.51
N ILE A 252 2.73 23.06 13.19
CA ILE A 252 1.35 22.65 12.95
C ILE A 252 0.45 23.83 13.30
N PRO A 253 -0.50 24.27 12.44
CA PRO A 253 -1.45 25.31 12.83
C PRO A 253 -2.36 24.77 13.93
N ASP A 254 -2.39 25.44 15.08
CA ASP A 254 -3.32 25.14 16.16
C ASP A 254 -4.77 25.33 15.67
N LEU A 255 -5.66 24.44 16.11
CA LEU A 255 -7.07 24.40 15.74
C LEU A 255 -7.80 25.69 16.13
N SER A 256 -7.30 26.39 17.16
CA SER A 256 -7.78 27.71 17.59
C SER A 256 -7.47 28.82 16.57
N THR A 257 -6.35 28.70 15.85
CA THR A 257 -5.85 29.74 14.94
C THR A 257 -6.63 29.75 13.63
N GLN A 258 -7.17 28.60 13.21
CA GLN A 258 -8.01 28.50 12.02
C GLN A 258 -9.41 29.12 12.21
N VAL A 259 -9.93 29.14 13.45
CA VAL A 259 -11.21 29.78 13.77
C VAL A 259 -11.05 31.31 13.76
N ALA A 260 -9.99 31.83 14.37
CA ALA A 260 -9.71 33.27 14.42
C ALA A 260 -9.40 33.88 13.03
N LEU A 261 -8.75 33.13 12.14
CA LEU A 261 -8.49 33.58 10.75
C LEU A 261 -9.76 33.57 9.88
N LYS A 262 -10.76 32.79 10.25
CA LYS A 262 -12.03 32.71 9.52
C LYS A 262 -12.98 33.86 9.88
N GLU A 263 -13.01 34.24 11.16
CA GLU A 263 -13.80 35.41 11.61
C GLU A 263 -13.26 36.72 11.04
N LYS A 264 -11.94 36.90 10.94
CA LYS A 264 -11.34 38.09 10.33
C LYS A 264 -11.61 38.23 8.83
N LYS A 265 -11.83 37.13 8.11
CA LYS A 265 -12.04 37.14 6.66
C LYS A 265 -13.51 37.38 6.28
N GLU A 266 -14.44 37.06 7.17
CA GLU A 266 -15.87 37.29 6.97
C GLU A 266 -16.30 38.75 7.28
N GLU A 267 -15.55 39.48 8.13
CA GLU A 267 -15.81 40.93 8.34
C GLU A 267 -15.35 41.83 7.18
N GLU A 268 -14.41 41.38 6.34
CA GLU A 268 -13.84 42.21 5.25
C GLU A 268 -14.65 42.16 3.94
N GLU A 269 -15.59 41.21 3.78
CA GLU A 269 -16.33 40.97 2.53
C GLU A 269 -17.83 41.35 2.55
N ALA A 270 -18.22 42.38 3.30
CA ALA A 270 -19.57 42.96 3.19
C ALA A 270 -19.66 44.03 2.05
N PRO A 271 -20.63 43.95 1.11
CA PRO A 271 -20.59 44.73 -0.13
C PRO A 271 -21.19 46.14 0.00
N LYS A 272 -20.42 47.17 -0.36
CA LYS A 272 -20.92 48.54 -0.57
C LYS A 272 -21.39 48.75 -2.02
N LYS A 273 -22.70 48.95 -2.21
CA LYS A 273 -23.34 49.42 -3.46
C LYS A 273 -22.84 50.82 -3.85
N LYS A 274 -22.59 51.07 -5.15
CA LYS A 274 -22.92 52.35 -5.84
C LYS A 274 -22.91 52.23 -7.38
N ARG A 275 -23.80 53.02 -7.99
CA ARG A 275 -24.24 53.07 -9.40
C ARG A 275 -23.23 53.79 -10.32
N GLY A 276 -23.24 53.41 -11.62
CA GLY A 276 -22.62 53.92 -12.90
C GLY A 276 -22.00 55.33 -13.03
N PRO A 277 -21.55 55.79 -14.25
CA PRO A 277 -22.02 55.39 -15.59
C PRO A 277 -20.96 55.24 -16.73
N LYS A 278 -21.50 54.86 -17.90
CA LYS A 278 -21.01 54.66 -19.29
C LYS A 278 -19.86 55.53 -19.85
N LYS A 279 -19.13 54.95 -20.83
CA LYS A 279 -18.59 55.47 -22.14
C LYS A 279 -17.23 54.79 -22.44
N THR A 280 -16.70 54.52 -23.64
CA THR A 280 -17.12 54.55 -25.06
C THR A 280 -16.04 53.79 -25.86
N VAL A 281 -16.45 52.96 -26.82
CA VAL A 281 -15.87 52.64 -28.16
C VAL A 281 -14.38 52.96 -28.42
N GLN A 282 -13.57 51.99 -28.88
CA GLN A 282 -13.09 51.93 -30.28
C GLN A 282 -12.40 50.61 -30.67
N LYS A 283 -12.34 50.44 -31.99
CA LYS A 283 -12.26 49.27 -32.89
C LYS A 283 -10.84 49.14 -33.47
N THR A 284 -10.46 47.97 -34.00
CA THR A 284 -9.66 47.69 -35.25
C THR A 284 -9.18 46.21 -35.24
N ILE A 285 -9.82 45.26 -35.95
CA ILE A 285 -9.57 44.74 -37.34
C ILE A 285 -8.14 44.14 -37.49
N THR A 286 -7.92 42.85 -37.78
CA THR A 286 -7.95 42.25 -39.15
C THR A 286 -7.83 40.71 -39.13
N THR A 287 -8.77 40.04 -39.82
CA THR A 287 -8.72 38.86 -40.75
C THR A 287 -7.60 37.82 -40.58
N THR A 288 -7.82 36.50 -40.57
CA THR A 288 -8.41 35.67 -41.65
C THR A 288 -8.57 34.22 -41.16
N THR A 289 -9.71 33.57 -41.39
CA THR A 289 -9.74 32.09 -41.46
C THR A 289 -10.76 31.66 -42.51
N THR A 290 -10.24 30.95 -43.50
CA THR A 290 -10.95 30.34 -44.61
C THR A 290 -11.86 29.22 -44.11
N THR A 291 -13.12 29.28 -44.55
CA THR A 291 -14.14 28.25 -44.37
C THR A 291 -13.79 26.98 -45.15
N THR A 292 -13.94 25.82 -44.54
CA THR A 292 -14.35 24.62 -45.29
C THR A 292 -15.41 23.89 -44.49
N THR A 293 -16.63 23.96 -45.02
CA THR A 293 -17.84 23.27 -44.58
C THR A 293 -17.71 21.77 -44.72
N THR A 294 -18.13 21.03 -43.70
CA THR A 294 -18.83 19.76 -43.89
C THR A 294 -19.91 19.63 -42.81
N THR A 295 -21.15 19.79 -43.25
CA THR A 295 -22.35 19.57 -42.47
C THR A 295 -22.59 18.06 -42.40
N THR A 296 -22.57 17.48 -41.20
CA THR A 296 -23.30 16.23 -40.94
C THR A 296 -23.94 16.29 -39.57
N THR A 297 -25.26 16.12 -39.59
CA THR A 297 -26.21 16.15 -38.50
C THR A 297 -25.83 15.17 -37.39
N LYS A 298 -25.62 15.67 -36.15
CA LYS A 298 -25.80 14.85 -34.94
C LYS A 298 -26.30 15.72 -33.79
N ARG A 299 -27.58 15.59 -33.49
CA ARG A 299 -28.19 16.06 -32.25
C ARG A 299 -27.62 15.20 -31.12
N MET A 300 -26.40 15.49 -30.67
CA MET A 300 -25.86 14.89 -29.45
C MET A 300 -26.71 15.37 -28.28
N THR A 301 -27.30 14.43 -27.54
CA THR A 301 -27.94 14.78 -26.28
C THR A 301 -26.86 15.35 -25.35
N ARG A 302 -27.21 16.37 -24.56
CA ARG A 302 -26.30 17.04 -23.61
C ARG A 302 -25.63 16.05 -22.64
N ALA A 303 -26.26 14.88 -22.43
CA ALA A 303 -25.72 13.76 -21.68
C ALA A 303 -24.57 13.04 -22.40
N ALA A 304 -24.67 12.78 -23.70
CA ALA A 304 -23.60 12.18 -24.50
C ALA A 304 -22.37 13.10 -24.62
N ALA A 305 -22.60 14.41 -24.77
CA ALA A 305 -21.51 15.40 -24.77
C ALA A 305 -20.82 15.50 -23.40
N ARG A 306 -21.58 15.38 -22.29
CA ARG A 306 -21.00 15.32 -20.94
C ARG A 306 -20.27 14.00 -20.66
N ALA A 307 -20.73 12.89 -21.22
CA ALA A 307 -20.04 11.60 -21.11
C ALA A 307 -18.72 11.60 -21.89
N ALA A 308 -18.70 12.16 -23.10
CA ALA A 308 -17.49 12.35 -23.88
C ALA A 308 -16.48 13.27 -23.18
N ALA A 309 -16.93 14.42 -22.67
CA ALA A 309 -16.07 15.33 -21.91
C ALA A 309 -15.53 14.70 -20.61
N LYS A 310 -16.33 13.85 -19.92
CA LYS A 310 -15.83 13.09 -18.76
C LYS A 310 -14.83 12.01 -19.14
N ALA A 311 -15.01 11.36 -20.30
CA ALA A 311 -14.08 10.37 -20.81
C ALA A 311 -12.74 11.03 -21.20
N GLU A 312 -12.77 12.19 -21.85
CA GLU A 312 -11.57 12.97 -22.19
C GLU A 312 -10.83 13.45 -20.93
N VAL A 313 -11.54 13.95 -19.92
CA VAL A 313 -10.93 14.34 -18.64
C VAL A 313 -10.34 13.13 -17.91
N MET A 314 -11.01 11.97 -17.95
CA MET A 314 -10.49 10.73 -17.35
C MET A 314 -9.26 10.21 -18.10
N GLU A 315 -9.23 10.33 -19.44
CA GLU A 315 -8.07 9.97 -20.26
C GLU A 315 -6.89 10.91 -20.03
N GLN A 316 -7.16 12.21 -19.85
CA GLN A 316 -6.15 13.18 -19.42
C GLN A 316 -5.62 12.87 -18.01
N GLU A 317 -6.49 12.55 -17.04
CA GLU A 317 -6.05 12.16 -15.69
C GLU A 317 -5.21 10.87 -15.71
N ILE A 318 -5.57 9.87 -16.53
CA ILE A 318 -4.79 8.64 -16.71
C ILE A 318 -3.43 8.94 -17.33
N ARG A 319 -3.38 9.84 -18.32
CA ARG A 319 -2.15 10.24 -18.99
C ARG A 319 -1.23 11.05 -18.07
N THR A 320 -1.77 12.02 -17.34
CA THR A 320 -1.03 12.79 -16.34
C THR A 320 -0.53 11.89 -15.22
N GLN A 321 -1.31 10.91 -14.75
CA GLN A 321 -0.83 9.94 -13.76
C GLN A 321 0.26 9.03 -14.34
N ALA A 322 0.19 8.66 -15.62
CA ALA A 322 1.23 7.89 -16.29
C ALA A 322 2.53 8.71 -16.47
N GLU A 323 2.42 10.00 -16.76
CA GLU A 323 3.54 10.95 -16.85
C GLU A 323 4.18 11.17 -15.47
N ILE A 324 3.38 11.37 -14.40
CA ILE A 324 3.87 11.46 -13.01
C ILE A 324 4.59 10.17 -12.58
N ASN A 325 4.03 9.00 -12.90
CA ASN A 325 4.68 7.72 -12.58
C ASN A 325 5.98 7.51 -13.38
N ALA A 326 6.06 8.09 -14.59
CA ALA A 326 7.26 8.06 -15.42
C ALA A 326 8.32 9.05 -14.90
N GLU A 327 7.92 10.21 -14.37
CA GLU A 327 8.81 11.17 -13.70
C GLU A 327 9.30 10.65 -12.35
N GLU A 328 8.46 9.99 -11.55
CA GLU A 328 8.86 9.33 -10.31
C GLU A 328 9.82 8.16 -10.62
N SER A 329 9.59 7.41 -11.71
CA SER A 329 10.53 6.42 -12.22
C SER A 329 11.85 7.05 -12.67
N SER A 330 11.81 8.17 -13.39
CA SER A 330 12.99 8.87 -13.89
C SER A 330 13.81 9.51 -12.77
N ALA A 331 13.17 10.12 -11.77
CA ALA A 331 13.85 10.70 -10.61
C ALA A 331 14.58 9.61 -9.82
N THR A 332 13.93 8.45 -9.70
CA THR A 332 14.53 7.25 -9.12
C THR A 332 15.72 6.74 -9.94
N ASP A 333 15.67 6.83 -11.28
CA ASP A 333 16.78 6.47 -12.18
C ASP A 333 17.89 7.54 -12.21
N THR A 334 17.59 8.80 -11.85
CA THR A 334 18.57 9.91 -11.77
C THR A 334 19.39 9.84 -10.48
N GLU A 335 18.74 9.47 -9.36
CA GLU A 335 19.45 9.08 -8.13
C GLU A 335 20.34 7.83 -8.33
N GLU A 336 19.96 6.91 -9.25
CA GLU A 336 20.81 5.77 -9.65
C GLU A 336 22.07 6.21 -10.41
N GLU A 337 21.99 7.22 -11.28
CA GLU A 337 23.16 7.81 -11.95
C GLU A 337 24.06 8.61 -11.00
N GLU A 338 23.52 9.25 -9.96
CA GLU A 338 24.30 9.97 -8.95
C GLU A 338 25.05 9.01 -8.00
N ASP A 339 24.41 7.91 -7.57
CA ASP A 339 25.09 6.84 -6.81
C ASP A 339 26.18 6.15 -7.68
N GLU A 340 25.98 5.98 -9.00
CA GLU A 340 27.02 5.48 -9.94
C GLU A 340 28.08 6.54 -10.31
N LYS A 341 27.80 7.85 -10.22
CA LYS A 341 28.81 8.90 -10.46
C LYS A 341 29.67 9.19 -9.25
N GLU A 342 29.18 8.98 -8.02
CA GLU A 342 30.02 8.96 -6.82
C GLU A 342 31.07 7.82 -6.89
N HIS A 343 30.86 6.84 -7.76
CA HIS A 343 31.76 5.74 -8.05
C HIS A 343 32.95 6.08 -9.00
N ASP A 344 32.98 7.26 -9.65
CA ASP A 344 33.99 7.56 -10.69
C ASP A 344 34.82 8.86 -10.49
N VAL A 345 34.73 9.53 -9.34
CA VAL A 345 35.60 10.69 -9.02
C VAL A 345 36.84 10.24 -8.25
N MET A 346 37.83 9.68 -8.97
CA MET A 346 39.20 9.59 -8.45
C MET A 346 39.94 10.90 -8.72
N VAL A 347 40.11 11.71 -7.67
CA VAL A 347 41.09 12.81 -7.65
C VAL A 347 42.47 12.18 -7.63
N ALA A 348 43.22 12.32 -8.73
CA ALA A 348 44.63 11.99 -8.77
C ALA A 348 45.39 12.96 -7.87
N HIS A 349 45.87 12.46 -6.72
CA HIS A 349 46.96 13.11 -6.01
C HIS A 349 48.06 12.09 -5.68
N ASP A 350 49.26 12.59 -5.92
CA ASP A 350 50.58 12.00 -5.96
C ASP A 350 50.96 11.09 -4.77
N GLY A 351 51.79 10.08 -5.06
CA GLY A 351 52.76 9.52 -4.14
C GLY A 351 52.27 8.65 -2.97
N SER A 352 52.48 7.34 -3.09
CA SER A 352 52.43 6.29 -2.05
C SER A 352 51.02 5.82 -1.61
N THR A 353 50.56 4.70 -2.16
CA THR A 353 49.29 4.10 -1.76
C THR A 353 49.51 2.64 -1.37
N GLN A 354 49.51 2.37 -0.06
CA GLN A 354 49.09 1.07 0.42
C GLN A 354 47.69 0.81 -0.14
N GLN A 355 47.52 -0.26 -0.92
CA GLN A 355 46.22 -0.74 -1.37
C GLN A 355 45.39 -1.17 -0.14
N GLN A 356 44.71 -0.22 0.51
CA GLN A 356 43.55 -0.53 1.33
C GLN A 356 42.43 -0.94 0.36
N GLN A 357 42.23 -2.25 0.22
CA GLN A 357 41.03 -2.79 -0.41
C GLN A 357 39.81 -2.29 0.37
N LEU A 358 39.06 -1.36 -0.22
CA LEU A 358 37.74 -0.98 0.27
C LEU A 358 36.90 -2.27 0.45
N PRO A 359 36.25 -2.47 1.61
CA PRO A 359 35.49 -3.70 1.85
C PRO A 359 34.42 -3.85 0.78
N LYS A 360 34.37 -5.01 0.10
CA LYS A 360 33.34 -5.33 -0.89
C LYS A 360 31.96 -5.07 -0.27
N LYS A 361 31.22 -4.10 -0.80
CA LYS A 361 29.86 -3.78 -0.33
C LYS A 361 29.00 -5.06 -0.40
N SER A 362 28.37 -5.43 0.72
CA SER A 362 27.53 -6.63 0.82
C SER A 362 26.31 -6.53 -0.10
N PHE A 363 25.90 -7.61 -0.75
CA PHE A 363 24.70 -7.65 -1.60
C PHE A 363 23.45 -7.07 -0.91
N TRP A 364 23.29 -7.31 0.39
CA TRP A 364 22.15 -6.82 1.18
C TRP A 364 22.14 -5.31 1.37
N THR A 365 23.24 -4.62 1.04
CA THR A 365 23.33 -3.16 1.07
C THR A 365 22.95 -2.51 -0.27
N THR A 366 22.90 -3.29 -1.36
CA THR A 366 22.45 -2.79 -2.67
C THR A 366 20.95 -2.57 -2.66
N ARG A 367 20.45 -1.70 -3.55
CA ARG A 367 19.01 -1.44 -3.70
C ARG A 367 18.22 -2.71 -4.03
N GLN A 368 18.78 -3.60 -4.83
CA GLN A 368 18.20 -4.88 -5.20
C GLN A 368 18.11 -5.83 -4.00
N GLY A 369 19.19 -5.96 -3.22
CA GLY A 369 19.22 -6.77 -2.01
C GLY A 369 18.27 -6.24 -0.93
N ARG A 370 18.18 -4.92 -0.77
CA ARG A 370 17.20 -4.24 0.09
C ARG A 370 15.77 -4.55 -0.37
N GLY A 371 15.49 -4.45 -1.67
CA GLY A 371 14.18 -4.81 -2.24
C GLY A 371 13.79 -6.26 -1.95
N LEU A 372 14.68 -7.21 -2.19
CA LEU A 372 14.45 -8.63 -1.86
C LEU A 372 14.22 -8.83 -0.36
N LEU A 373 14.98 -8.15 0.50
CA LEU A 373 14.81 -8.21 1.95
C LEU A 373 13.42 -7.73 2.38
N ALA A 374 12.88 -6.67 1.75
CA ALA A 374 11.51 -6.20 2.04
C ALA A 374 10.46 -7.29 1.77
N PHE A 375 10.62 -8.06 0.69
CA PHE A 375 9.75 -9.19 0.38
C PHE A 375 9.90 -10.33 1.39
N ILE A 376 11.13 -10.68 1.78
CA ILE A 376 11.36 -11.73 2.80
C ILE A 376 10.72 -11.34 4.13
N ILE A 377 10.91 -10.10 4.59
CA ILE A 377 10.30 -9.58 5.81
C ILE A 377 8.76 -9.63 5.70
N SER A 378 8.20 -9.20 4.56
CA SER A 378 6.76 -9.33 4.30
C SER A 378 6.29 -10.79 4.37
N GLY A 379 7.07 -11.73 3.82
CA GLY A 379 6.80 -13.17 3.89
C GLY A 379 6.76 -13.71 5.31
N ILE A 380 7.72 -13.30 6.15
CA ILE A 380 7.75 -13.64 7.57
C ILE A 380 6.49 -13.12 8.27
N PHE A 381 6.09 -11.86 8.02
CA PHE A 381 4.88 -11.30 8.62
C PHE A 381 3.61 -12.03 8.18
N HIS A 382 3.49 -12.40 6.91
CA HIS A 382 2.35 -13.17 6.45
C HIS A 382 2.34 -14.57 7.07
N GLU A 383 3.48 -15.26 7.13
CA GLU A 383 3.56 -16.55 7.81
C GLU A 383 3.11 -16.43 9.28
N LEU A 384 3.55 -15.39 9.99
CA LEU A 384 3.17 -15.15 11.39
C LEU A 384 1.69 -14.84 11.56
N ILE A 385 1.12 -13.99 10.70
CA ILE A 385 -0.31 -13.66 10.73
C ILE A 385 -1.14 -14.92 10.45
N ILE A 386 -0.77 -15.69 9.41
CA ILE A 386 -1.53 -16.87 9.00
C ILE A 386 -1.38 -18.01 9.98
N MET A 387 -0.18 -18.31 10.46
CA MET A 387 0.02 -19.35 11.46
C MET A 387 -0.66 -18.99 12.79
N SER A 388 -0.74 -17.70 13.15
CA SER A 388 -1.44 -17.28 14.36
C SER A 388 -2.95 -17.59 14.29
N ALA A 389 -3.55 -17.40 13.11
CA ALA A 389 -4.96 -17.60 12.88
C ALA A 389 -5.32 -19.07 12.59
N CYS A 390 -4.55 -19.76 11.74
CA CYS A 390 -4.79 -21.15 11.35
C CYS A 390 -4.21 -22.17 12.33
N ARG A 391 -3.29 -21.78 13.22
CA ARG A 391 -2.55 -22.66 14.14
C ARG A 391 -1.64 -23.69 13.46
N HIS A 392 -1.20 -23.41 12.25
CA HIS A 392 -0.28 -24.26 11.49
C HIS A 392 0.83 -23.42 10.86
N VAL A 393 2.08 -23.88 10.98
CA VAL A 393 3.24 -23.31 10.28
C VAL A 393 3.50 -24.12 9.01
N THR A 394 3.54 -23.46 7.85
CA THR A 394 3.64 -24.12 6.54
C THR A 394 4.81 -23.64 5.68
N LEU A 395 5.30 -22.42 5.95
CA LEU A 395 6.27 -21.65 5.16
C LEU A 395 5.80 -21.29 3.74
N GLU A 396 4.56 -21.60 3.37
CA GLU A 396 4.05 -21.34 2.03
C GLU A 396 3.99 -19.82 1.74
N ASN A 397 3.53 -19.01 2.69
CA ASN A 397 3.49 -17.56 2.53
C ASN A 397 4.90 -16.96 2.47
N LEU A 398 5.84 -17.44 3.30
CA LEU A 398 7.24 -16.99 3.23
C LEU A 398 7.85 -17.25 1.85
N ILE A 399 7.63 -18.44 1.31
CA ILE A 399 8.16 -18.84 -0.01
C ILE A 399 7.47 -18.06 -1.13
N PHE A 400 6.15 -17.83 -1.03
CA PHE A 400 5.42 -16.98 -1.97
C PHE A 400 6.05 -15.60 -2.10
N PHE A 401 6.23 -14.88 -0.99
CA PHE A 401 6.80 -13.53 -1.04
C PHE A 401 8.26 -13.54 -1.46
N SER A 402 9.05 -14.53 -1.03
CA SER A 402 10.46 -14.64 -1.45
C SER A 402 10.57 -14.82 -2.96
N LEU A 403 9.74 -15.68 -3.56
CA LEU A 403 9.72 -15.90 -5.00
C LEU A 403 9.27 -14.66 -5.78
N GLN A 404 8.26 -13.95 -5.27
CA GLN A 404 7.82 -12.66 -5.83
C GLN A 404 8.95 -11.60 -5.76
N GLY A 405 9.68 -11.56 -4.64
CA GLY A 405 10.81 -10.66 -4.45
C GLY A 405 11.96 -10.92 -5.42
N VAL A 406 12.29 -12.19 -5.68
CA VAL A 406 13.27 -12.57 -6.71
C VAL A 406 12.80 -12.15 -8.10
N ALA A 407 11.52 -12.34 -8.43
CA ALA A 407 10.98 -11.91 -9.72
C ALA A 407 11.06 -10.40 -9.92
N VAL A 408 10.72 -9.60 -8.90
CA VAL A 408 10.87 -8.13 -8.93
C VAL A 408 12.33 -7.73 -9.04
N MET A 409 13.23 -8.36 -8.28
CA MET A 409 14.67 -8.09 -8.33
C MET A 409 15.25 -8.32 -9.74
N LEU A 410 14.91 -9.44 -10.36
CA LEU A 410 15.33 -9.74 -11.73
C LEU A 410 14.72 -8.76 -12.74
N GLU A 411 13.45 -8.39 -12.58
CA GLU A 411 12.82 -7.38 -13.43
C GLU A 411 13.52 -6.02 -13.33
N VAL A 412 13.88 -5.57 -12.12
CA VAL A 412 14.62 -4.32 -11.91
C VAL A 412 15.94 -4.35 -12.68
N GLN A 413 16.70 -5.45 -12.60
CA GLN A 413 17.95 -5.61 -13.35
C GLN A 413 17.73 -5.58 -14.87
N LEU A 414 16.67 -6.23 -15.36
CA LEU A 414 16.35 -6.23 -16.80
C LEU A 414 15.92 -4.85 -17.30
N ARG A 415 15.25 -4.05 -16.46
CA ARG A 415 14.83 -2.68 -16.77
C ARG A 415 15.97 -1.68 -16.76
N GLN A 416 17.05 -1.93 -16.01
CA GLN A 416 18.28 -1.12 -16.12
C GLN A 416 19.01 -1.34 -17.45
N GLY A 417 18.77 -2.48 -18.11
CA GLY A 417 19.39 -2.85 -19.38
C GLY A 417 18.44 -2.82 -20.58
N LYS A 418 18.05 -4.01 -21.05
CA LYS A 418 17.39 -4.22 -22.36
C LYS A 418 15.91 -3.80 -22.40
N LEU A 419 15.25 -3.69 -21.25
CA LEU A 419 13.80 -3.44 -21.16
C LEU A 419 13.47 -2.12 -20.42
N LYS A 420 14.25 -1.07 -20.68
CA LYS A 420 14.06 0.27 -20.08
C LYS A 420 12.65 0.81 -20.26
N GLN A 421 12.07 0.64 -21.45
CA GLN A 421 10.75 1.18 -21.76
C GLN A 421 9.62 0.30 -21.20
N GLU A 422 8.56 0.94 -20.72
CA GLU A 422 7.34 0.23 -20.32
C GLU A 422 6.63 -0.36 -21.55
N PRO A 423 6.04 -1.58 -21.44
CA PRO A 423 5.36 -2.18 -22.56
C PRO A 423 4.08 -1.40 -22.91
N THR A 424 3.81 -1.23 -24.20
CA THR A 424 2.63 -0.53 -24.74
C THR A 424 1.84 -1.41 -25.71
N GLY A 425 0.60 -1.00 -26.04
CA GLY A 425 -0.24 -1.66 -27.02
C GLY A 425 -0.43 -3.16 -26.77
N ILE A 426 -0.28 -3.97 -27.82
CA ILE A 426 -0.46 -5.43 -27.75
C ILE A 426 0.59 -6.13 -26.87
N VAL A 427 1.81 -5.59 -26.80
CA VAL A 427 2.88 -6.13 -25.94
C VAL A 427 2.47 -6.02 -24.48
N ARG A 428 1.87 -4.89 -24.09
CA ARG A 428 1.33 -4.70 -22.73
C ARG A 428 0.25 -5.73 -22.41
N VAL A 429 -0.67 -6.00 -23.33
CA VAL A 429 -1.71 -7.02 -23.14
C VAL A 429 -1.08 -8.40 -22.91
N GLY A 430 -0.07 -8.76 -23.72
CA GLY A 430 0.70 -10.00 -23.53
C GLY A 430 1.40 -10.06 -22.16
N CYS A 431 2.01 -8.96 -21.71
CA CYS A 431 2.65 -8.87 -20.40
C CYS A 431 1.63 -8.99 -19.25
N VAL A 432 0.45 -8.38 -19.36
CA VAL A 432 -0.64 -8.55 -18.38
C VAL A 432 -1.09 -10.01 -18.31
N ALA A 433 -1.29 -10.67 -19.45
CA ALA A 433 -1.66 -12.08 -19.48
C ALA A 433 -0.59 -12.96 -18.83
N LEU A 434 0.69 -12.72 -19.14
CA LEU A 434 1.81 -13.44 -18.53
C LEU A 434 1.90 -13.21 -17.01
N GLN A 435 1.67 -11.97 -16.56
CA GLN A 435 1.64 -11.63 -15.14
C GLN A 435 0.50 -12.35 -14.42
N LEU A 436 -0.69 -12.44 -15.01
CA LEU A 436 -1.81 -13.20 -14.44
C LEU A 436 -1.50 -14.70 -14.36
N VAL A 437 -0.86 -15.28 -15.39
CA VAL A 437 -0.39 -16.68 -15.35
C VAL A 437 0.61 -16.87 -14.21
N PHE A 438 1.61 -16.01 -14.10
CA PHE A 438 2.60 -16.05 -13.02
C PHE A 438 1.95 -15.96 -11.63
N MET A 439 1.00 -15.03 -11.44
CA MET A 439 0.24 -14.91 -10.19
C MET A 439 -0.64 -16.12 -9.92
N SER A 440 -1.26 -16.73 -10.93
CA SER A 440 -2.09 -17.93 -10.75
C SER A 440 -1.27 -19.18 -10.39
N LEU A 441 -0.03 -19.28 -10.89
CA LEU A 441 0.88 -20.38 -10.59
C LEU A 441 1.48 -20.27 -9.19
N THR A 442 1.78 -19.05 -8.77
CA THR A 442 2.46 -18.80 -7.48
C THR A 442 1.48 -18.53 -6.35
N GLY A 443 0.31 -17.97 -6.65
CA GLY A 443 -0.71 -17.56 -5.66
C GLY A 443 -1.30 -18.70 -4.84
N ARG A 444 -1.15 -19.96 -5.30
CA ARG A 444 -1.51 -21.13 -4.50
C ARG A 444 -0.68 -21.24 -3.22
N LEU A 445 0.59 -20.82 -3.23
CA LEU A 445 1.42 -20.71 -2.01
C LEU A 445 0.87 -19.66 -1.03
N PHE A 446 0.19 -18.63 -1.55
CA PHE A 446 -0.41 -17.62 -0.68
C PHE A 446 -1.75 -18.08 -0.11
N THR A 447 -2.58 -18.71 -0.95
CA THR A 447 -3.96 -19.09 -0.61
C THR A 447 -4.06 -20.45 0.07
N GLY A 448 -3.15 -21.38 -0.19
CA GLY A 448 -3.15 -22.76 0.29
C GLY A 448 -3.43 -22.90 1.79
N PRO A 449 -2.69 -22.21 2.68
CA PRO A 449 -2.92 -22.29 4.12
C PRO A 449 -4.34 -21.87 4.55
N PHE A 450 -4.93 -20.87 3.88
CA PHE A 450 -6.30 -20.43 4.18
C PHE A 450 -7.36 -21.45 3.76
N LEU A 451 -7.12 -22.12 2.63
CA LEU A 451 -8.04 -23.09 2.05
C LEU A 451 -8.01 -24.40 2.85
N ARG A 452 -6.82 -24.82 3.26
CA ARG A 452 -6.59 -26.09 3.98
C ARG A 452 -7.11 -26.08 5.41
N TYR A 453 -6.81 -25.04 6.17
CA TYR A 453 -7.16 -24.97 7.60
C TYR A 453 -8.44 -24.19 7.87
N GLN A 454 -9.28 -24.07 6.84
CA GLN A 454 -10.64 -23.51 6.86
C GLN A 454 -10.79 -22.28 7.76
N PHE A 455 -10.48 -21.13 7.17
CA PHE A 455 -10.67 -19.80 7.75
C PHE A 455 -12.14 -19.41 8.00
N PHE A 456 -13.10 -20.19 7.47
CA PHE A 456 -14.53 -19.88 7.44
C PHE A 456 -15.33 -20.85 8.34
N PRO A 457 -16.37 -20.37 9.04
CA PRO A 457 -16.68 -20.75 10.43
C PRO A 457 -17.53 -22.01 10.61
N GLU A 458 -17.49 -22.98 9.71
CA GLU A 458 -18.45 -24.11 9.82
C GLU A 458 -18.13 -25.07 10.98
N ASN A 459 -16.94 -24.98 11.60
CA ASN A 459 -16.48 -25.98 12.58
C ASN A 459 -16.14 -25.46 13.99
N LEU A 460 -16.49 -24.22 14.34
CA LEU A 460 -16.56 -23.83 15.76
C LEU A 460 -17.94 -24.21 16.31
N VAL A 461 -18.19 -25.52 16.37
CA VAL A 461 -19.25 -26.07 17.22
C VAL A 461 -18.81 -25.81 18.65
N VAL A 462 -19.44 -24.83 19.30
CA VAL A 462 -19.43 -24.69 20.77
C VAL A 462 -20.46 -25.65 21.35
#